data_AF-A0A2V9YNE2-F1
#
_entry.id   AF-A0A2V9YNE2-F1
#
_cell.length_a   1.000
_cell.length_b   1.000
_cell.length_c   1.000
_cell.angle_alpha   90.00
_cell.angle_beta   90.00
_cell.angle_gamma   90.00
#
_symmetry.space_group_name_H-M   'P 1'
#
loop_
_entity.id
_entity.type
_entity.pdbx_description
1 polymer ?
#
loop_
_entity_poly.entity_id
_entity_poly.type
_entity_poly.pdbx_seq_one_letter_code
_entity_poly.pdbx_strand_id
1 'polypeptide(L)' 'MPTVSRPWDDQNWKGETGRADDVLRKYADTWGLTGENCVGYLCGHPEMIEHGKGILKRHGFPKEALKEEVYWIPDKKAAV' A
#
# COMPACT_ATOMS: atom_id res chain seq x y z
N MET A 1 9.98 -0.15 -3.10
CA MET A 1 10.83 -0.44 -1.93
C MET A 1 10.22 -1.60 -1.18
N PRO A 2 10.93 -2.72 -0.97
CA PRO A 2 10.42 -3.84 -0.16
C PRO A 2 10.42 -3.46 1.33
N THR A 3 9.47 -3.99 2.08
CA THR A 3 9.34 -3.78 3.53
C THR A 3 8.95 -5.06 4.23
N VAL A 4 9.35 -5.20 5.49
CA VAL A 4 8.92 -6.29 6.37
C VAL A 4 8.18 -5.70 7.58
N SER A 5 7.02 -6.26 7.91
CA SER A 5 6.24 -5.83 9.08
C SER A 5 6.75 -6.41 10.40
N ARG A 6 7.54 -7.49 10.33
CA ARG A 6 8.13 -8.20 11.47
C ARG A 6 9.64 -8.31 11.31
N PRO A 7 10.39 -7.19 11.42
CA PRO A 7 11.84 -7.20 11.22
C PRO A 7 12.59 -8.09 12.21
N TRP A 8 12.00 -8.39 13.38
CA TRP A 8 12.61 -9.32 14.34
C TRP A 8 12.62 -10.78 13.88
N ASP A 9 11.82 -11.16 12.88
CA ASP A 9 11.81 -12.51 12.30
C ASP A 9 12.99 -12.73 11.31
N ASP A 10 13.65 -11.65 10.88
CA ASP A 10 14.86 -11.68 10.06
C ASP A 10 15.89 -10.65 10.55
N GLN A 11 16.82 -11.11 11.40
CA GLN A 11 17.87 -10.26 11.98
C GLN A 11 18.83 -9.66 10.94
N ASN A 12 18.88 -10.20 9.72
CA ASN A 12 19.71 -9.69 8.64
C ASN A 12 19.01 -8.59 7.82
N TRP A 13 17.72 -8.34 8.06
CA TRP A 13 16.98 -7.31 7.35
C TRP A 13 17.48 -5.91 7.72
N LYS A 14 17.87 -5.13 6.71
CA LYS A 14 18.35 -3.74 6.85
C LYS A 14 17.55 -2.74 6.01
N GLY A 15 16.43 -3.20 5.44
CA GLY A 15 15.56 -2.39 4.57
C GLY A 15 14.45 -1.67 5.35
N GLU A 16 13.40 -1.26 4.63
CA GLU A 16 12.24 -0.63 5.24
C GLU A 16 11.50 -1.59 6.18
N THR A 17 10.89 -1.01 7.21
CA THR A 17 10.11 -1.75 8.20
C THR A 17 8.72 -1.16 8.32
N GLY A 18 7.73 -2.01 8.56
CA GLY A 18 6.32 -1.61 8.65
C GLY A 18 5.49 -2.21 7.53
N ARG A 19 4.20 -1.86 7.48
CA ARG A 19 3.29 -2.37 6.46
C ARG A 19 3.53 -1.65 5.12
N ALA A 20 3.19 -2.32 4.02
CA ALA A 20 3.45 -1.83 2.67
C ALA A 20 2.73 -0.49 2.38
N ASP A 21 1.51 -0.34 2.89
CA ASP A 21 0.70 0.88 2.82
C ASP A 21 1.33 2.06 3.57
N ASP A 22 1.98 1.84 4.72
CA ASP A 22 2.71 2.90 5.42
C ASP A 22 3.94 3.38 4.63
N VAL A 23 4.70 2.42 4.09
CA VAL A 23 5.90 2.71 3.28
C VAL A 23 5.53 3.40 1.97
N LEU A 24 4.40 3.03 1.36
CA LEU A 24 3.87 3.68 0.17
C LEU A 24 3.73 5.20 0.36
N ARG A 25 3.17 5.65 1.49
CA ARG A 25 3.03 7.08 1.78
C ARG A 25 4.38 7.81 1.75
N LYS A 26 5.34 7.30 2.53
CA LYS A 26 6.69 7.89 2.66
C LYS A 26 7.33 8.11 1.30
N TYR A 27 7.26 7.11 0.42
CA TYR A 27 7.91 7.19 -0.89
C TYR A 27 7.13 7.98 -1.92
N ALA A 28 5.79 7.98 -1.88
CA ALA A 28 4.99 8.87 -2.71
C ALA A 28 5.32 10.35 -2.40
N ASP A 29 5.37 10.70 -1.10
CA ASP A 29 5.77 12.03 -0.64
C ASP A 29 7.22 12.36 -1.06
N THR A 30 8.18 11.45 -0.79
CA THR A 30 9.62 11.67 -1.05
C THR A 30 9.93 11.86 -2.53
N TRP A 31 9.20 11.18 -3.40
CA TRP A 31 9.41 11.24 -4.85
C TRP A 31 8.51 12.26 -5.55
N GLY A 32 7.67 12.99 -4.80
CA GLY A 32 6.73 13.96 -5.39
C GLY A 32 5.75 13.32 -6.37
N LEU A 33 5.33 12.07 -6.09
CA LEU A 33 4.39 11.37 -6.95
C LEU A 33 2.98 11.91 -6.70
N THR A 34 2.28 12.21 -7.79
CA THR A 34 0.89 12.67 -7.77
C THR A 34 0.09 11.90 -8.80
N GLY A 35 -1.23 12.06 -8.76
CA GLY A 35 -2.11 11.52 -9.80
C GLY A 35 -1.89 12.09 -11.20
N GLU A 36 -1.13 13.18 -11.34
CA GLU A 36 -0.82 13.81 -12.62
C GLU A 36 0.42 13.20 -13.28
N ASN A 37 1.33 12.62 -12.49
CA ASN A 37 2.61 12.10 -12.98
C ASN A 37 2.79 10.59 -12.73
N CYS A 38 1.83 9.94 -12.07
CA CYS A 38 1.91 8.54 -11.67
C CYS A 38 0.52 7.88 -11.67
N VAL A 39 0.50 6.57 -11.94
CA VAL A 39 -0.67 5.71 -11.75
C VAL A 39 -0.35 4.69 -10.66
N GLY A 40 -1.18 4.65 -9.62
CA GLY A 40 -1.05 3.71 -8.51
C GLY A 40 -1.74 2.39 -8.82
N TYR A 41 -0.98 1.29 -8.83
CA TYR A 41 -1.50 -0.08 -8.94
C TYR A 41 -1.39 -0.79 -7.59
N LEU A 42 -2.51 -1.30 -7.07
CA LEU A 42 -2.59 -1.94 -5.77
C LEU A 42 -3.08 -3.38 -5.92
N CYS A 43 -2.33 -4.35 -5.40
CA CYS A 43 -2.70 -5.75 -5.38
C CYS A 43 -2.25 -6.43 -4.08
N GLY A 44 -3.02 -7.41 -3.60
CA GLY A 44 -2.71 -8.17 -2.38
C GLY A 44 -3.93 -8.36 -1.49
N HIS A 45 -3.73 -8.38 -0.17
CA HIS A 45 -4.82 -8.55 0.78
C HIS A 45 -5.82 -7.38 0.67
N PRO A 46 -7.15 -7.63 0.68
CA PRO A 46 -8.15 -6.58 0.49
C PRO A 46 -7.99 -5.39 1.45
N GLU A 47 -7.69 -5.65 2.72
CA GLU A 47 -7.44 -4.59 3.70
C GLU A 47 -6.24 -3.70 3.32
N MET A 48 -5.16 -4.29 2.79
CA MET A 48 -3.99 -3.54 2.33
C MET A 48 -4.32 -2.67 1.11
N ILE A 49 -5.13 -3.20 0.19
CA ILE A 49 -5.61 -2.45 -0.98
C ILE A 49 -6.46 -1.25 -0.54
N GLU A 50 -7.43 -1.47 0.36
CA GLU A 50 -8.27 -0.38 0.88
C GLU A 50 -7.46 0.70 1.59
N HIS A 51 -6.49 0.31 2.42
CA HIS A 51 -5.62 1.25 3.09
C HIS A 51 -4.75 2.04 2.09
N GLY A 52 -4.13 1.35 1.13
CA GLY A 52 -3.32 1.95 0.07
C GLY A 52 -4.11 2.98 -0.75
N LYS A 53 -5.35 2.65 -1.14
CA LYS A 53 -6.26 3.58 -1.82
C LYS A 53 -6.55 4.80 -0.95
N GLY A 54 -6.85 4.59 0.32
CA GLY A 54 -7.12 5.68 1.27
C GLY A 54 -5.94 6.64 1.42
N ILE A 55 -4.72 6.10 1.49
CA ILE A 55 -3.48 6.87 1.57
C ILE A 55 -3.26 7.69 0.29
N LEU A 56 -3.27 7.05 -0.88
CA LEU A 56 -3.02 7.74 -2.15
C LEU A 56 -4.09 8.79 -2.45
N LYS A 57 -5.35 8.51 -2.12
CA LYS A 57 -6.44 9.49 -2.26
C LYS A 57 -6.20 10.73 -1.39
N ARG A 58 -5.78 10.56 -0.13
CA ARG A 58 -5.41 11.70 0.75
C ARG A 58 -4.17 12.44 0.25
N HIS A 59 -3.29 11.75 -0.46
CA HIS A 59 -2.11 12.32 -1.09
C HIS A 59 -2.42 13.00 -2.45
N GLY A 60 -3.68 13.04 -2.89
CA GLY A 60 -4.12 13.78 -4.07
C GLY A 60 -4.26 12.95 -5.34
N PHE A 61 -4.17 11.62 -5.27
CA PHE A 61 -4.43 10.77 -6.42
C PHE A 61 -5.94 10.73 -6.72
N PRO A 62 -6.38 11.11 -7.94
CA PRO A 62 -7.76 10.97 -8.36
C PRO A 62 -8.08 9.50 -8.60
N LYS A 63 -9.37 9.15 -8.60
CA LYS A 63 -9.81 7.74 -8.72
C LYS A 63 -9.33 7.10 -10.02
N GLU A 64 -9.23 7.89 -11.08
CA GLU A 64 -8.87 7.45 -12.42
C GLU A 64 -7.40 7.00 -12.49
N ALA A 65 -6.55 7.56 -11.63
CA ALA A 65 -5.13 7.23 -11.48
C ALA A 65 -4.88 6.07 -10.50
N LEU A 66 -5.94 5.45 -9.95
CA LEU A 66 -5.83 4.28 -9.08
C LEU A 66 -6.42 3.04 -9.77
N LYS A 67 -5.64 1.96 -9.80
CA LYS A 67 -6.03 0.65 -10.31
C LYS A 67 -5.84 -0.37 -9.19
N GLU A 68 -6.77 -1.30 -9.08
CA GLU A 68 -6.70 -2.36 -8.09
C GLU A 68 -6.95 -3.72 -8.71
N GLU A 69 -6.35 -4.72 -8.10
CA GLU A 69 -6.58 -6.12 -8.43
C GLU A 69 -6.76 -6.91 -7.14
N VAL A 70 -7.93 -7.53 -6.98
CA VAL A 70 -8.31 -8.30 -5.80
C VAL A 70 -8.46 -9.76 -6.19
N TYR A 71 -7.49 -10.59 -5.83
CA TYR A 71 -7.50 -12.03 -6.14
C TYR A 71 -8.37 -12.86 -5.19
N TRP A 72 -8.54 -12.40 -3.95
CA TRP A 72 -9.28 -13.13 -2.92
C TRP A 72 -10.00 -12.15 -2.01
N ILE A 73 -11.29 -12.42 -1.76
CA ILE A 73 -12.13 -11.63 -0.87
C ILE A 73 -12.59 -12.56 0.26
N PRO A 74 -12.28 -12.26 1.53
CA PRO A 74 -12.78 -13.05 2.64
C PRO A 74 -14.31 -13.01 2.69
N ASP A 75 -14.92 -14.14 3.06
CA ASP A 75 -16.34 -14.17 3.36
C ASP A 75 -16.68 -13.22 4.51
N LYS A 76 -17.84 -12.55 4.43
CA LYS A 76 -18.33 -11.55 5.39
C LYS A 76 -18.34 -11.97 6.87
N LYS A 77 -18.09 -13.25 7.20
CA LYS A 77 -18.03 -13.78 8.56
C LYS A 77 -16.63 -13.80 9.19
N ALA A 78 -15.57 -13.49 8.44
CA ALA A 78 -14.19 -13.61 8.94
C ALA A 78 -13.65 -12.34 9.62
N ALA A 79 -14.42 -11.24 9.66
CA ALA A 79 -14.06 -10.04 10.41
C ALA A 79 -14.80 -10.04 11.75
N VAL A 80 -14.22 -10.71 12.75
CA VAL A 80 -14.55 -10.55 14.17
C VAL A 80 -13.28 -10.11 14.89
#